data_AF-A0A1Y3N681-F1
#
_entry.id   AF-A0A1Y3N681-F1
#
_cell.length_a   1.000
_cell.length_b   1.000
_cell.length_c   1.000
_cell.angle_alpha   90.00
_cell.angle_beta   90.00
_cell.angle_gamma   90.00
#
_symmetry.space_group_name_H-M   'P 1'
#
loop_
_entity.id
_entity.type
_entity.pdbx_description
1 polymer ?
#
loop_
_entity_poly.entity_id
_entity_poly.type
_entity_poly.pdbx_seq_one_letter_code
_entity_poly.pdbx_strand_id
1 'polypeptide(L)'
;MYGNDKEILEVIKRNDITLLQRYILENNIFLNDLNNKSYNILAYAIKQNVSIDIIQIIIKQCEGRSITYFDHEFYFDIQDSPLFVAISNNNFRVASLLLKRNLDIFSDNFELILNYLLEYNLLNNKNLKYLLTVVSDTNIWDNFILELILSSIDNNTKQIVGFLKIIFNYYIFNNTFILKLLTIYKNKRSLTTPELRSIISSSNNRVTVRDNYYKEAIYYGADFLIEILLKYDKREHTILVKKINEFKKIETLTEEVLEDERLFYEELLGGETVFF
;
A
#
# COMPACT_ATOMS: atom_id res chain seq x y z
N MET A 1 4.23 24.66 -21.21
CA MET A 1 3.13 24.26 -22.11
C MET A 1 2.81 25.41 -23.04
N TYR A 2 2.93 25.19 -24.35
CA TYR A 2 2.54 26.14 -25.40
C TYR A 2 1.02 26.08 -25.64
N GLY A 3 0.47 26.96 -26.50
CA GLY A 3 -0.98 27.05 -26.75
C GLY A 3 -1.63 25.72 -27.13
N ASN A 4 -0.99 24.99 -28.07
CA ASN A 4 -1.49 23.70 -28.57
C ASN A 4 -1.55 22.61 -27.48
N ASP A 5 -0.66 22.67 -26.47
CA ASP A 5 -0.63 21.70 -25.38
C ASP A 5 -1.89 21.81 -24.53
N LYS A 6 -2.40 23.02 -24.29
CA LYS A 6 -3.64 23.19 -23.50
C LYS A 6 -4.85 22.66 -24.23
N GLU A 7 -4.91 22.85 -25.56
CA GLU A 7 -6.04 22.43 -26.38
C GLU A 7 -6.17 20.91 -26.47
N ILE A 8 -5.05 20.18 -26.65
CA ILE A 8 -5.08 18.71 -26.64
C ILE A 8 -5.51 18.13 -25.29
N LEU A 9 -5.16 18.76 -24.18
CA LEU A 9 -5.62 18.32 -22.85
C LEU A 9 -7.13 18.48 -22.68
N GLU A 10 -7.70 19.59 -23.16
CA GLU A 10 -9.15 19.77 -23.18
C GLU A 10 -9.84 18.76 -24.10
N VAL A 11 -9.22 18.39 -25.22
CA VAL A 11 -9.72 17.31 -26.09
C VAL A 11 -9.71 15.96 -25.37
N ILE A 12 -8.63 15.60 -24.67
CA ILE A 12 -8.56 14.35 -23.88
C ILE A 12 -9.66 14.34 -22.81
N LYS A 13 -9.82 15.45 -22.09
CA LYS A 13 -10.81 15.60 -21.01
C LYS A 13 -12.26 15.43 -21.49
N ARG A 14 -12.57 15.76 -22.75
CA ARG A 14 -13.89 15.52 -23.36
C ARG A 14 -14.24 14.04 -23.50
N ASN A 15 -13.26 13.14 -23.35
CA ASN A 15 -13.44 11.70 -23.38
C ASN A 15 -14.09 11.17 -24.68
N ASP A 16 -13.78 11.82 -25.81
CA ASP A 16 -14.23 11.43 -27.15
C ASP A 16 -13.04 10.90 -27.97
N ILE A 17 -13.08 9.59 -28.26
CA ILE A 17 -12.03 8.89 -29.00
C ILE A 17 -11.88 9.45 -30.42
N THR A 18 -12.99 9.74 -31.10
CA THR A 18 -12.98 10.19 -32.50
C THR A 18 -12.40 11.59 -32.58
N LEU A 19 -12.80 12.47 -31.65
CA LEU A 19 -12.27 13.82 -31.56
C LEU A 19 -10.76 13.81 -31.28
N LEU A 20 -10.32 12.99 -30.32
CA LEU A 20 -8.90 12.89 -29.96
C LEU A 20 -8.05 12.42 -31.14
N GLN A 21 -8.46 11.33 -31.81
CA GLN A 21 -7.73 10.79 -32.96
C GLN A 21 -7.65 11.79 -34.11
N ARG A 22 -8.77 12.45 -34.44
CA ARG A 22 -8.81 13.48 -35.47
C ARG A 22 -7.86 14.63 -35.12
N TYR A 23 -7.93 15.13 -33.88
CA TYR A 23 -7.10 16.25 -33.44
C TYR A 23 -5.60 15.93 -33.49
N ILE A 24 -5.21 14.71 -33.06
CA ILE A 24 -3.82 14.23 -33.14
C ILE A 24 -3.32 14.23 -34.60
N LEU A 25 -4.13 13.72 -35.53
CA LEU A 25 -3.78 13.64 -36.94
C LEU A 25 -3.70 15.01 -37.62
N GLU A 26 -4.71 15.86 -37.43
CA GLU A 26 -4.78 17.19 -38.07
C GLU A 26 -3.65 18.12 -37.61
N ASN A 27 -3.21 18.00 -36.36
CA ASN A 27 -2.17 18.85 -35.78
C ASN A 27 -0.79 18.17 -35.73
N ASN A 28 -0.66 16.95 -36.26
CA ASN A 28 0.58 16.15 -36.23
C ASN A 28 1.22 16.09 -34.83
N ILE A 29 0.41 15.81 -33.81
CA ILE A 29 0.85 15.82 -32.40
C ILE A 29 1.38 14.44 -32.01
N PHE A 30 2.58 14.41 -31.43
CA PHE A 30 3.07 13.23 -30.71
C PHE A 30 2.76 13.39 -29.22
N LEU A 31 1.82 12.60 -28.69
CA LEU A 31 1.38 12.74 -27.29
C LEU A 31 2.54 12.58 -26.29
N ASN A 32 3.58 11.82 -26.64
CA ASN A 32 4.75 11.67 -25.80
C ASN A 32 5.55 12.97 -25.62
N ASP A 33 5.48 13.91 -26.57
CA ASP A 33 6.19 15.20 -26.47
C ASP A 33 5.56 16.12 -25.41
N LEU A 34 4.37 15.77 -24.90
CA LEU A 34 3.71 16.48 -23.79
C LEU A 34 4.27 16.07 -22.43
N ASN A 35 4.92 14.90 -22.34
CA ASN A 35 5.57 14.45 -21.11
C ASN A 35 6.82 15.30 -20.82
N ASN A 36 6.99 15.71 -19.58
CA ASN A 36 8.19 16.40 -19.11
C ASN A 36 8.46 16.08 -17.63
N LYS A 37 9.50 16.69 -17.04
CA LYS A 37 9.94 16.41 -15.67
C LYS A 37 8.84 16.57 -14.61
N SER A 38 7.86 17.43 -14.84
CA SER A 38 6.78 17.74 -13.89
C SER A 38 5.39 17.41 -14.43
N TYR A 39 5.29 16.68 -15.56
CA TYR A 39 4.01 16.42 -16.18
C TYR A 39 4.00 15.10 -16.94
N ASN A 40 2.95 14.32 -16.70
CA ASN A 40 2.72 13.04 -17.32
C ASN A 40 1.31 12.99 -17.89
N ILE A 41 1.23 12.88 -19.22
CA ILE A 41 -0.06 12.89 -19.92
C ILE A 41 -0.91 11.68 -19.58
N LEU A 42 -0.28 10.53 -19.32
CA LEU A 42 -0.98 9.31 -18.94
C LEU A 42 -1.57 9.47 -17.54
N ALA A 43 -0.79 9.98 -16.58
CA ALA A 43 -1.29 10.27 -15.23
C ALA A 43 -2.42 11.32 -15.27
N TYR A 44 -2.27 12.38 -16.05
CA TYR A 44 -3.31 13.39 -16.26
C TYR A 44 -4.60 12.75 -16.79
N ALA A 45 -4.51 11.94 -17.84
CA ALA A 45 -5.67 11.29 -18.44
C ALA A 45 -6.40 10.39 -17.42
N ILE A 46 -5.65 9.67 -16.58
CA ILE A 46 -6.22 8.86 -15.49
C ILE A 46 -6.87 9.74 -14.42
N LYS A 47 -6.24 10.87 -14.03
CA LYS A 47 -6.83 11.87 -13.12
C LYS A 47 -8.16 12.44 -13.66
N GLN A 48 -8.28 12.59 -14.98
CA GLN A 48 -9.52 13.04 -15.65
C GLN A 48 -10.58 11.92 -15.82
N ASN A 49 -10.31 10.70 -15.34
CA ASN A 49 -11.23 9.55 -15.43
C ASN A 49 -11.75 9.28 -16.86
N VAL A 50 -10.89 9.45 -17.86
CA VAL A 50 -11.22 9.15 -19.26
C VAL A 50 -11.36 7.65 -19.49
N SER A 51 -11.98 7.27 -20.62
CA SER A 51 -12.21 5.89 -21.00
C SER A 51 -10.90 5.12 -21.17
N ILE A 52 -10.94 3.82 -20.88
CA ILE A 52 -9.77 2.95 -21.05
C ILE A 52 -9.26 2.91 -22.49
N ASP A 53 -10.13 3.15 -23.48
CA ASP A 53 -9.76 3.18 -24.88
C ASP A 53 -8.90 4.43 -25.19
N ILE A 54 -9.23 5.58 -24.61
CA ILE A 54 -8.36 6.77 -24.66
C ILE A 54 -7.04 6.50 -23.95
N ILE A 55 -7.06 5.87 -22.78
CA ILE A 55 -5.84 5.46 -22.08
C ILE A 55 -4.96 4.56 -22.97
N GLN A 56 -5.55 3.60 -23.67
CA GLN A 56 -4.83 2.73 -24.61
C GLN A 56 -4.26 3.49 -25.80
N ILE A 57 -4.98 4.48 -26.34
CA ILE A 57 -4.47 5.36 -27.41
C ILE A 57 -3.25 6.14 -26.91
N ILE A 58 -3.33 6.72 -25.72
CA ILE A 58 -2.21 7.46 -25.12
C ILE A 58 -1.01 6.53 -24.93
N ILE A 59 -1.21 5.36 -24.32
CA ILE A 59 -0.14 4.36 -24.15
C ILE A 59 0.50 4.03 -25.49
N LYS A 60 -0.29 3.74 -26.53
CA LYS A 60 0.22 3.39 -27.87
C LYS A 60 1.01 4.52 -28.51
N GLN A 61 0.63 5.78 -28.29
CA GLN A 61 1.36 6.95 -28.79
C GLN A 61 2.65 7.23 -28.02
N CYS A 62 2.79 6.66 -26.81
CA CYS A 62 3.99 6.74 -26.00
C CYS A 62 4.89 5.50 -26.15
N GLU A 63 4.39 4.38 -26.67
CA GLU A 63 5.16 3.17 -26.97
C GLU A 63 6.19 3.42 -28.09
N GLY A 64 7.48 3.20 -27.82
CA GLY A 64 8.55 3.22 -28.83
C GLY A 64 9.64 4.28 -28.62
N ARG A 65 9.36 5.32 -27.85
CA ARG A 65 10.41 6.00 -27.07
C ARG A 65 10.30 5.40 -25.71
N SER A 66 11.41 4.91 -25.17
CA SER A 66 11.34 4.31 -23.86
C SER A 66 10.71 5.33 -22.92
N ILE A 67 9.54 5.00 -22.38
CA ILE A 67 9.00 5.65 -21.19
C ILE A 67 9.88 5.22 -19.99
N THR A 68 11.17 4.98 -20.24
CA THR A 68 12.17 4.77 -19.22
C THR A 68 12.48 6.17 -18.72
N TYR A 69 11.81 6.53 -17.64
CA TYR A 69 12.00 7.74 -16.82
C TYR A 69 13.42 7.85 -16.22
N PHE A 70 14.45 7.35 -16.88
CA PHE A 70 15.65 6.85 -16.20
C PHE A 70 16.90 7.72 -16.29
N ASP A 71 16.90 8.85 -16.98
CA ASP A 71 18.15 9.61 -17.12
C ASP A 71 18.34 10.77 -16.14
N HIS A 72 17.40 11.07 -15.24
CA HIS A 72 17.59 12.20 -14.32
C HIS A 72 17.23 11.87 -12.87
N GLU A 73 18.27 11.93 -12.03
CA GLU A 73 18.35 11.76 -10.57
C GLU A 73 17.43 12.68 -9.73
N PHE A 74 16.33 13.24 -10.24
CA PHE A 74 15.58 14.26 -9.51
C PHE A 74 14.06 14.25 -9.72
N TYR A 75 13.36 14.11 -8.58
CA TYR A 75 12.00 14.56 -8.23
C TYR A 75 10.88 14.25 -9.23
N PHE A 76 10.60 12.98 -9.51
CA PHE A 76 9.25 12.65 -9.93
C PHE A 76 8.40 12.41 -8.69
N ASP A 77 7.40 13.26 -8.45
CA ASP A 77 6.43 13.03 -7.39
C ASP A 77 5.63 11.77 -7.77
N ILE A 78 5.61 10.77 -6.90
CA ILE A 78 4.82 9.55 -7.09
C ILE A 78 3.33 9.87 -7.28
N GLN A 79 2.85 11.04 -6.84
CA GLN A 79 1.49 11.52 -7.13
C GLN A 79 1.22 11.73 -8.64
N ASP A 80 2.26 11.78 -9.46
CA ASP A 80 2.17 11.84 -10.92
C ASP A 80 2.49 10.51 -11.60
N SER A 81 2.74 9.43 -10.83
CA SER A 81 2.83 8.08 -11.40
C SER A 81 1.46 7.64 -11.92
N PRO A 82 1.36 7.23 -13.20
CA PRO A 82 0.13 6.67 -13.74
C PRO A 82 -0.43 5.51 -12.91
N LEU A 83 0.44 4.62 -12.43
CA LEU A 83 0.06 3.48 -11.60
C LEU A 83 -0.45 3.92 -10.23
N PHE A 84 0.28 4.82 -9.55
CA PHE A 84 -0.16 5.36 -8.27
C PHE A 84 -1.53 6.04 -8.38
N VAL A 85 -1.70 6.91 -9.38
CA VAL A 85 -2.97 7.60 -9.66
C VAL A 85 -4.11 6.61 -9.94
N ALA A 86 -3.85 5.56 -10.73
CA ALA A 86 -4.86 4.55 -11.01
C ALA A 86 -5.27 3.80 -9.74
N ILE A 87 -4.32 3.45 -8.87
CA ILE A 87 -4.57 2.71 -7.62
C ILE A 87 -5.27 3.60 -6.59
N SER A 88 -4.82 4.84 -6.39
CA SER A 88 -5.42 5.79 -5.44
C SER A 88 -6.87 6.11 -5.81
N ASN A 89 -7.17 6.22 -7.12
CA ASN A 89 -8.53 6.40 -7.63
C ASN A 89 -9.34 5.10 -7.73
N ASN A 90 -8.82 3.96 -7.24
CA ASN A 90 -9.45 2.63 -7.35
C ASN A 90 -9.79 2.20 -8.80
N ASN A 91 -9.11 2.75 -9.80
CA ASN A 91 -9.28 2.39 -11.21
C ASN A 91 -8.43 1.14 -11.54
N PHE A 92 -8.83 0.01 -10.96
CA PHE A 92 -8.08 -1.25 -11.02
C PHE A 92 -7.95 -1.79 -12.44
N ARG A 93 -8.90 -1.49 -13.34
CA ARG A 93 -8.82 -1.90 -14.74
C ARG A 93 -7.65 -1.21 -15.45
N VAL A 94 -7.44 0.08 -15.20
CA VAL A 94 -6.28 0.82 -15.71
C VAL A 94 -5.01 0.38 -14.99
N ALA A 95 -5.01 0.24 -13.66
CA ALA A 95 -3.83 -0.23 -12.92
C ALA A 95 -3.34 -1.60 -13.43
N SER A 96 -4.25 -2.54 -13.68
CA SER A 96 -3.91 -3.85 -14.25
C SER A 96 -3.37 -3.76 -15.67
N LEU A 97 -3.90 -2.82 -16.49
CA LEU A 97 -3.37 -2.55 -17.83
C LEU A 97 -1.92 -2.03 -17.76
N LEU A 98 -1.63 -1.10 -16.85
CA LEU A 98 -0.30 -0.52 -16.64
C LEU A 98 0.71 -1.57 -16.19
N LEU A 99 0.35 -2.37 -15.18
CA LEU A 99 1.20 -3.47 -14.67
C LEU A 99 1.50 -4.51 -15.75
N LYS A 100 0.49 -4.93 -16.52
CA LYS A 100 0.65 -5.93 -17.58
C LYS A 100 1.65 -5.50 -18.66
N ARG A 101 1.79 -4.20 -18.91
CA ARG A 101 2.68 -3.65 -19.93
C ARG A 101 4.02 -3.15 -19.36
N ASN A 102 4.24 -3.27 -18.04
CA ASN A 102 5.42 -2.76 -17.35
C ASN A 102 5.70 -1.27 -17.63
N LEU A 103 4.64 -0.44 -17.67
CA LEU A 103 4.70 0.96 -18.14
C LEU A 103 4.92 1.99 -17.02
N ASP A 104 5.28 1.56 -15.82
CA ASP A 104 5.48 2.44 -14.67
C ASP A 104 6.74 2.07 -13.89
N ILE A 105 7.55 3.05 -13.50
CA ILE A 105 8.78 2.85 -12.72
C ILE A 105 8.52 2.28 -11.33
N PHE A 106 7.34 2.51 -10.77
CA PHE A 106 6.96 2.00 -9.47
C PHE A 106 6.30 0.63 -9.56
N SER A 107 6.23 0.02 -10.75
CA SER A 107 5.76 -1.35 -10.92
C SER A 107 6.55 -2.37 -10.09
N ASP A 108 7.82 -2.05 -9.78
CA ASP A 108 8.68 -2.86 -8.90
C ASP A 108 8.81 -2.28 -7.48
N ASN A 109 8.24 -1.11 -7.19
CA ASN A 109 8.34 -0.43 -5.89
C ASN A 109 6.95 -0.18 -5.25
N PHE A 110 6.25 -1.28 -4.99
CA PHE A 110 4.95 -1.23 -4.32
C PHE A 110 5.00 -0.78 -2.86
N GLU A 111 6.15 -0.92 -2.21
CA GLU A 111 6.37 -0.40 -0.85
C GLU A 111 6.16 1.12 -0.83
N LEU A 112 6.76 1.83 -1.80
CA LEU A 112 6.55 3.27 -1.93
C LEU A 112 5.09 3.63 -2.23
N ILE A 113 4.42 2.89 -3.12
CA ILE A 113 2.99 3.12 -3.41
C ILE A 113 2.14 2.96 -2.13
N LEU A 114 2.37 1.91 -1.35
CA LEU A 114 1.64 1.65 -0.11
C LEU A 114 1.85 2.75 0.92
N ASN A 115 3.11 3.16 1.13
CA ASN A 115 3.46 4.20 2.09
C ASN A 115 2.84 5.55 1.72
N TYR A 116 2.90 5.93 0.44
CA TYR A 116 2.26 7.17 -0.02
C TYR A 116 0.73 7.10 0.02
N LEU A 117 0.12 5.96 -0.27
CA LEU A 117 -1.33 5.83 -0.09
C LEU A 117 -1.71 6.04 1.38
N LEU A 118 -0.91 5.54 2.32
CA LEU A 118 -1.14 5.72 3.75
C LEU A 118 -0.92 7.17 4.18
N GLU A 119 0.25 7.74 3.89
CA GLU A 119 0.66 9.11 4.24
C GLU A 119 -0.35 10.16 3.75
N TYR A 120 -0.82 10.04 2.51
CA TYR A 120 -1.78 10.97 1.91
C TYR A 120 -3.24 10.64 2.20
N ASN A 121 -3.53 9.68 3.10
CA ASN A 121 -4.89 9.23 3.43
C ASN A 121 -5.71 8.74 2.22
N LEU A 122 -5.04 8.21 1.19
CA LEU A 122 -5.65 7.65 -0.02
C LEU A 122 -5.86 6.13 0.07
N LEU A 123 -5.22 5.47 1.03
CA LEU A 123 -5.39 4.05 1.30
C LEU A 123 -6.81 3.77 1.81
N ASN A 124 -7.44 2.75 1.23
CA ASN A 124 -8.78 2.33 1.60
C ASN A 124 -8.95 0.81 1.39
N ASN A 125 -10.10 0.27 1.80
CA ASN A 125 -10.33 -1.17 1.75
C ASN A 125 -10.31 -1.75 0.31
N LYS A 126 -10.62 -0.95 -0.71
CA LYS A 126 -10.68 -1.41 -2.10
C LYS A 126 -9.27 -1.51 -2.68
N ASN A 127 -8.49 -0.43 -2.60
CA ASN A 127 -7.14 -0.44 -3.17
C ASN A 127 -6.18 -1.36 -2.39
N LEU A 128 -6.30 -1.48 -1.07
CA LEU A 128 -5.53 -2.46 -0.29
C LEU A 128 -5.80 -3.90 -0.75
N LYS A 129 -7.08 -4.26 -0.96
CA LYS A 129 -7.44 -5.59 -1.48
C LYS A 129 -6.89 -5.83 -2.88
N TYR A 130 -6.95 -4.82 -3.75
CA TYR A 130 -6.35 -4.92 -5.08
C TYR A 130 -4.83 -5.14 -4.97
N LEU A 131 -4.13 -4.34 -4.15
CA LEU A 131 -2.68 -4.47 -3.93
C LEU A 131 -2.31 -5.86 -3.43
N LEU A 132 -3.07 -6.44 -2.50
CA LEU A 132 -2.85 -7.82 -2.03
C LEU A 132 -2.94 -8.86 -3.16
N THR A 133 -3.75 -8.62 -4.19
CA THR A 133 -3.87 -9.53 -5.33
C THR A 133 -2.74 -9.41 -6.35
N VAL A 134 -2.06 -8.27 -6.42
CA VAL A 134 -0.98 -8.02 -7.41
C VAL A 134 0.41 -8.12 -6.81
N VAL A 135 0.58 -7.82 -5.52
CA VAL A 135 1.86 -7.89 -4.80
C VAL A 135 1.98 -9.22 -4.07
N SER A 136 2.85 -10.09 -4.57
CA SER A 136 3.09 -11.42 -3.98
C SER A 136 4.29 -11.47 -3.03
N ASP A 137 5.15 -10.44 -3.02
CA ASP A 137 6.32 -10.38 -2.15
C ASP A 137 5.89 -10.14 -0.69
N THR A 138 6.15 -11.13 0.16
CA THR A 138 5.82 -11.07 1.59
C THR A 138 6.64 -10.04 2.35
N ASN A 139 7.86 -9.71 1.89
CA ASN A 139 8.70 -8.71 2.56
C ASN A 139 8.09 -7.31 2.48
N ILE A 140 7.50 -6.96 1.33
CA ILE A 140 6.80 -5.68 1.15
C ILE A 140 5.67 -5.56 2.17
N TRP A 141 4.88 -6.63 2.36
CA TRP A 141 3.80 -6.63 3.33
C TRP A 141 4.29 -6.63 4.77
N ASP A 142 5.39 -7.31 5.06
CA ASP A 142 5.96 -7.33 6.41
C ASP A 142 6.49 -5.95 6.83
N ASN A 143 7.11 -5.21 5.90
CA ASN A 143 7.50 -3.81 6.12
C ASN A 143 6.26 -2.91 6.25
N PHE A 144 5.27 -3.08 5.38
CA PHE A 144 4.06 -2.27 5.42
C PHE A 144 3.22 -2.51 6.69
N ILE A 145 3.22 -3.73 7.24
CA ILE A 145 2.59 -4.01 8.55
C ILE A 145 3.28 -3.22 9.67
N LEU A 146 4.62 -3.13 9.65
CA LEU A 146 5.35 -2.27 10.60
C LEU A 146 4.92 -0.82 10.44
N GLU A 147 4.90 -0.32 9.21
CA GLU A 147 4.49 1.05 8.93
C GLU A 147 3.06 1.34 9.43
N LEU A 148 2.12 0.39 9.27
CA LEU A 148 0.78 0.49 9.85
C LEU A 148 0.79 0.53 11.38
N ILE A 149 1.69 -0.20 12.04
CA ILE A 149 1.83 -0.17 13.50
C ILE A 149 2.41 1.18 13.95
N LEU A 150 3.48 1.65 13.30
CA LEU A 150 4.14 2.92 13.60
C LEU A 150 3.19 4.11 13.39
N SER A 151 2.48 4.12 12.27
CA SER A 151 1.53 5.18 11.93
C SER A 151 0.27 5.19 12.81
N SER A 152 0.05 4.19 13.67
CA SER A 152 -1.14 4.09 14.51
C SER A 152 -1.19 5.12 15.66
N ILE A 153 -0.06 5.77 15.93
CA ILE A 153 0.11 6.83 16.95
C ILE A 153 -0.60 8.11 16.51
N ASP A 154 -0.35 8.52 15.27
CA ASP A 154 -0.81 9.82 14.73
C ASP A 154 -2.10 9.71 13.92
N ASN A 155 -2.49 8.49 13.52
CA ASN A 155 -3.60 8.27 12.60
C ASN A 155 -4.84 7.67 13.24
N ASN A 156 -5.91 7.58 12.44
CA ASN A 156 -7.16 6.94 12.83
C ASN A 156 -6.95 5.44 13.12
N THR A 157 -6.70 5.13 14.39
CA THR A 157 -6.55 3.78 14.96
C THR A 157 -7.54 2.75 14.39
N LYS A 158 -8.81 3.13 14.22
CA LYS A 158 -9.85 2.21 13.72
C LYS A 158 -9.59 1.81 12.26
N GLN A 159 -9.07 2.72 11.45
CA GLN A 159 -8.75 2.47 10.05
C GLN A 159 -7.54 1.54 9.93
N ILE A 160 -6.48 1.78 10.70
CA ILE A 160 -5.29 0.92 10.78
C ILE A 160 -5.66 -0.51 11.16
N VAL A 161 -6.47 -0.67 12.22
CA VAL A 161 -7.01 -1.98 12.63
C VAL A 161 -7.79 -2.64 11.50
N GLY A 162 -8.56 -1.86 10.73
CA GLY A 162 -9.26 -2.32 9.53
C GLY A 162 -8.31 -2.88 8.48
N PHE A 163 -7.22 -2.17 8.19
CA PHE A 163 -6.21 -2.58 7.21
C PHE A 163 -5.46 -3.84 7.63
N LEU A 164 -4.99 -3.90 8.87
CA LEU A 164 -4.33 -5.10 9.41
C LEU A 164 -5.24 -6.33 9.34
N LYS A 165 -6.53 -6.18 9.66
CA LYS A 165 -7.52 -7.26 9.51
C LYS A 165 -7.65 -7.69 8.04
N ILE A 166 -7.62 -6.78 7.08
CA ILE A 166 -7.69 -7.14 5.66
C ILE A 166 -6.45 -7.94 5.25
N ILE A 167 -5.25 -7.47 5.62
CA ILE A 167 -3.98 -8.12 5.30
C ILE A 167 -3.93 -9.52 5.92
N PHE A 168 -4.16 -9.65 7.23
CA PHE A 168 -4.08 -10.94 7.90
C PHE A 168 -5.13 -11.94 7.37
N ASN A 169 -6.36 -11.50 7.08
CA ASN A 169 -7.37 -12.39 6.52
C ASN A 169 -7.05 -12.85 5.09
N TYR A 170 -6.41 -12.00 4.28
CA TYR A 170 -6.03 -12.35 2.91
C TYR A 170 -5.13 -13.58 2.86
N TYR A 171 -4.11 -13.62 3.72
CA TYR A 171 -3.17 -14.75 3.77
C TYR A 171 -3.80 -16.02 4.36
N ILE A 172 -4.72 -15.88 5.32
CA ILE A 172 -5.46 -17.02 5.89
C ILE A 172 -6.28 -17.74 4.83
N PHE A 173 -7.00 -17.00 3.99
CA PHE A 173 -7.94 -17.55 3.01
C PHE A 173 -7.36 -17.56 1.58
N ASN A 174 -6.12 -18.01 1.43
CA ASN A 174 -5.45 -18.04 0.13
C ASN A 174 -6.06 -19.04 -0.87
N ASN A 175 -5.57 -19.03 -2.11
CA ASN A 175 -6.06 -19.90 -3.19
C ASN A 175 -6.03 -21.39 -2.83
N THR A 176 -5.03 -21.85 -2.08
CA THR A 176 -4.94 -23.25 -1.62
C THR A 176 -6.09 -23.60 -0.69
N PHE A 177 -6.45 -22.71 0.24
CA PHE A 177 -7.60 -22.89 1.11
C PHE A 177 -8.91 -22.92 0.30
N ILE A 178 -9.08 -21.97 -0.63
CA ILE A 178 -10.27 -21.88 -1.48
C ILE A 178 -10.43 -23.15 -2.34
N LEU A 179 -9.35 -23.61 -2.99
CA LEU A 179 -9.34 -24.81 -3.82
C LEU A 179 -9.66 -26.07 -2.99
N LYS A 180 -9.20 -26.15 -1.74
CA LYS A 180 -9.56 -27.23 -0.81
C LYS A 180 -11.08 -27.26 -0.56
N LEU A 181 -11.70 -26.10 -0.32
CA LEU A 181 -13.15 -26.02 -0.14
C LEU A 181 -13.92 -26.35 -1.43
N LEU A 182 -13.48 -25.84 -2.57
CA LEU A 182 -14.09 -26.13 -3.88
C LEU A 182 -14.00 -27.62 -4.24
N THR A 183 -12.90 -28.28 -3.86
CA THR A 183 -12.73 -29.73 -4.06
C THR A 183 -13.74 -30.53 -3.24
N ILE A 184 -13.94 -30.16 -1.98
CA ILE A 184 -14.94 -30.79 -1.10
C ILE A 184 -16.35 -30.61 -1.67
N TYR A 185 -16.66 -29.38 -2.12
CA TYR A 185 -17.94 -29.07 -2.77
C TYR A 185 -18.16 -29.87 -4.05
N LYS A 186 -17.16 -29.92 -4.96
CA LYS A 186 -17.20 -30.67 -6.22
C LYS A 186 -17.48 -32.16 -5.99
N ASN A 187 -16.95 -32.71 -4.91
CA ASN A 187 -17.14 -34.12 -4.52
C ASN A 187 -18.46 -34.36 -3.76
N LYS A 188 -19.32 -33.35 -3.61
CA LYS A 188 -20.61 -33.41 -2.91
C LYS A 188 -20.49 -33.93 -1.47
N ARG A 189 -19.34 -33.72 -0.83
CA ARG A 189 -19.14 -34.09 0.58
C ARG A 189 -19.69 -32.97 1.46
N SER A 190 -20.66 -33.30 2.31
CA SER A 190 -21.10 -32.40 3.37
C SER A 190 -20.00 -32.24 4.42
N LEU A 191 -19.82 -31.01 4.92
CA LEU A 191 -18.96 -30.73 6.06
C LEU A 191 -19.82 -30.47 7.29
N THR A 192 -19.52 -31.18 8.35
CA THR A 192 -20.00 -30.83 9.69
C THR A 192 -19.32 -29.56 10.17
N THR A 193 -19.95 -28.84 11.12
CA THR A 193 -19.35 -27.65 11.73
C THR A 193 -17.96 -27.90 12.34
N PRO A 194 -17.71 -29.02 13.07
CA PRO A 194 -16.37 -29.34 13.57
C PRO A 194 -15.34 -29.57 12.46
N GLU A 195 -15.72 -30.23 11.36
CA GLU A 195 -14.81 -30.43 10.21
C GLU A 195 -14.47 -29.11 9.54
N LEU A 196 -15.45 -28.22 9.33
CA LEU A 196 -15.20 -26.90 8.76
C LEU A 196 -14.28 -26.06 9.67
N ARG A 197 -14.54 -26.07 11.00
CA ARG A 197 -13.65 -25.41 11.97
C ARG A 197 -12.25 -26.00 11.92
N SER A 198 -12.13 -27.33 11.84
CA SER A 198 -10.83 -27.98 11.71
C SER A 198 -10.12 -27.57 10.42
N ILE A 199 -10.82 -27.45 9.28
CA ILE A 199 -10.23 -26.99 8.01
C ILE A 199 -9.74 -25.54 8.12
N ILE A 200 -10.51 -24.65 8.76
CA ILE A 200 -10.15 -23.23 8.96
C ILE A 200 -8.98 -23.10 9.94
N SER A 201 -8.96 -23.90 10.99
CA SER A 201 -7.89 -23.88 12.00
C SER A 201 -6.61 -24.58 11.52
N SER A 202 -6.72 -25.61 10.66
CA SER A 202 -5.57 -26.37 10.12
C SER A 202 -5.02 -25.80 8.82
N SER A 203 -5.72 -24.89 8.15
CA SER A 203 -5.13 -24.11 7.06
C SER A 203 -4.06 -23.20 7.64
N ASN A 204 -2.84 -23.73 7.65
CA ASN A 204 -1.62 -23.21 8.25
C ASN A 204 -1.05 -21.97 7.52
N ASN A 205 -1.91 -21.22 6.82
CA ASN A 205 -1.55 -20.08 5.98
C ASN A 205 -1.68 -18.74 6.73
N ARG A 206 -1.77 -18.77 8.07
CA ARG A 206 -1.76 -17.55 8.88
C ARG A 206 -0.43 -16.82 8.66
N VAL A 207 -0.50 -15.50 8.47
CA VAL A 207 0.68 -14.63 8.44
C VAL A 207 1.53 -14.93 9.67
N THR A 208 2.84 -15.07 9.48
CA THR A 208 3.74 -15.21 10.61
C THR A 208 3.87 -13.83 11.26
N VAL A 209 3.06 -13.60 12.29
CA VAL A 209 3.18 -12.41 13.14
C VAL A 209 4.58 -12.42 13.76
N ARG A 210 5.39 -11.43 13.41
CA ARG A 210 6.80 -11.34 13.82
C ARG A 210 6.90 -10.74 15.22
N ASP A 211 8.01 -11.04 15.91
CA ASP A 211 8.27 -10.48 17.25
C ASP A 211 8.37 -8.96 17.24
N ASN A 212 8.95 -8.38 16.18
CA ASN A 212 9.08 -6.93 16.06
C ASN A 212 7.71 -6.23 16.06
N TYR A 213 6.64 -6.85 15.54
CA TYR A 213 5.31 -6.24 15.57
C TYR A 213 4.82 -6.02 17.00
N TYR A 214 5.07 -6.98 17.89
CA TYR A 214 4.75 -6.82 19.31
C TYR A 214 5.66 -5.81 19.97
N LYS A 215 6.96 -5.83 19.66
CA LYS A 215 7.92 -4.89 20.21
C LYS A 215 7.52 -3.45 19.90
N GLU A 216 7.26 -3.13 18.62
CA GLU A 216 6.85 -1.79 18.21
C GLU A 216 5.47 -1.42 18.80
N ALA A 217 4.49 -2.32 18.76
CA ALA A 217 3.17 -2.05 19.34
C ALA A 217 3.23 -1.77 20.85
N ILE A 218 4.13 -2.45 21.58
CA ILE A 218 4.35 -2.20 23.01
C ILE A 218 5.03 -0.86 23.22
N TYR A 219 6.16 -0.63 22.53
CA TYR A 219 6.95 0.61 22.63
C TYR A 219 6.14 1.89 22.37
N TYR A 220 5.13 1.81 21.50
CA TYR A 220 4.25 2.94 21.19
C TYR A 220 2.92 2.93 21.96
N GLY A 221 2.77 2.07 22.98
CA GLY A 221 1.55 1.99 23.80
C GLY A 221 0.29 1.57 23.03
N ALA A 222 0.44 0.90 21.87
CA ALA A 222 -0.65 0.51 20.98
C ALA A 222 -1.29 -0.82 21.43
N ASP A 223 -1.83 -0.89 22.64
CA ASP A 223 -2.40 -2.11 23.25
C ASP A 223 -3.47 -2.79 22.37
N PHE A 224 -4.30 -2.00 21.68
CA PHE A 224 -5.32 -2.52 20.77
C PHE A 224 -4.71 -3.29 19.57
N LEU A 225 -3.50 -2.95 19.13
CA LEU A 225 -2.78 -3.69 18.10
C LEU A 225 -2.29 -5.03 18.64
N ILE A 226 -1.84 -5.07 19.90
CA ILE A 226 -1.42 -6.33 20.54
C ILE A 226 -2.56 -7.36 20.50
N GLU A 227 -3.80 -6.94 20.79
CA GLU A 227 -4.98 -7.82 20.68
C GLU A 227 -5.19 -8.38 19.27
N ILE A 228 -4.99 -7.53 18.25
CA ILE A 228 -5.08 -7.95 16.84
C ILE A 228 -3.96 -8.92 16.49
N LEU A 229 -2.72 -8.63 16.88
CA LEU A 229 -1.56 -9.49 16.63
C LEU A 229 -1.76 -10.86 17.28
N LEU A 230 -2.14 -10.91 18.57
CA LEU A 230 -2.44 -12.15 19.30
C LEU A 230 -3.52 -12.99 18.62
N LYS A 231 -4.55 -12.35 18.08
CA LYS A 231 -5.65 -13.04 17.39
C LYS A 231 -5.20 -13.77 16.13
N TYR A 232 -4.24 -13.22 15.40
CA TYR A 232 -3.78 -13.76 14.11
C TYR A 232 -2.49 -14.59 14.23
N ASP A 233 -1.77 -14.48 15.34
CA ASP A 233 -0.58 -15.29 15.62
C ASP A 233 -0.92 -16.78 15.75
N LYS A 234 0.01 -17.63 15.31
CA LYS A 234 -0.12 -19.10 15.35
C LYS A 234 0.57 -19.72 16.56
N ARG A 235 1.45 -18.96 17.22
CA ARG A 235 2.23 -19.43 18.34
C ARG A 235 1.33 -19.62 19.57
N GLU A 236 1.75 -20.49 20.47
CA GLU A 236 0.99 -20.75 21.70
C GLU A 236 0.87 -19.48 22.53
N HIS A 237 -0.33 -19.25 23.09
CA HIS A 237 -0.64 -18.07 23.87
C HIS A 237 0.33 -17.88 25.05
N THR A 238 0.75 -18.97 25.71
CA THR A 238 1.73 -18.95 26.81
C THR A 238 3.09 -18.40 26.38
N ILE A 239 3.56 -18.78 25.18
CA ILE A 239 4.82 -18.27 24.59
C ILE A 239 4.68 -16.78 24.27
N LEU A 240 3.54 -16.38 23.71
CA LEU A 240 3.28 -14.99 23.34
C LEU A 240 3.22 -14.07 24.56
N VAL A 241 2.49 -14.48 25.62
CA VAL A 241 2.43 -13.73 26.88
C VAL A 241 3.81 -13.57 27.50
N LYS A 242 4.64 -14.61 27.48
CA LYS A 242 6.03 -14.51 27.98
C LYS A 242 6.83 -13.46 27.22
N LYS A 243 6.77 -13.46 25.88
CA LYS A 243 7.47 -12.47 25.04
C LYS A 243 6.97 -11.05 25.23
N ILE A 244 5.65 -10.86 25.31
CA ILE A 244 5.06 -9.55 25.57
C ILE A 244 5.57 -9.01 26.91
N ASN A 245 5.59 -9.84 27.96
CA ASN A 245 6.13 -9.44 29.25
C ASN A 245 7.64 -9.16 29.22
N GLU A 246 8.41 -9.87 28.39
CA GLU A 246 9.83 -9.57 28.17
C GLU A 246 10.00 -8.20 27.51
N PHE A 247 9.22 -7.87 26.47
CA PHE A 247 9.28 -6.55 25.82
C PHE A 247 8.84 -5.41 26.74
N LYS A 248 7.78 -5.59 27.53
CA LYS A 248 7.33 -4.59 28.51
C LYS A 248 8.41 -4.27 29.56
N LYS A 249 9.17 -5.26 30.01
CA LYS A 249 10.29 -5.03 30.95
C LYS A 249 11.43 -4.23 30.35
N ILE A 250 11.70 -4.41 29.05
CA ILE A 250 12.77 -3.67 28.37
C ILE A 250 12.37 -2.19 28.24
N GLU A 251 11.11 -1.94 27.91
CA GLU A 251 10.55 -0.59 27.83
C GLU A 251 10.67 0.14 29.17
N THR A 252 10.22 -0.46 30.28
CA THR A 252 10.31 0.17 31.61
C THR A 252 11.74 0.51 32.01
N LEU A 253 12.71 -0.36 31.70
CA LEU A 253 14.13 -0.07 31.97
C LEU A 253 14.66 1.09 31.13
N THR A 254 14.14 1.27 29.91
CA THR A 254 14.59 2.34 29.02
C THR A 254 14.04 3.69 29.47
N GLU A 255 12.78 3.73 29.92
CA GLU A 255 12.16 4.93 30.51
C GLU A 255 12.89 5.36 31.80
N GLU A 256 13.19 4.42 32.70
CA GLU A 256 13.93 4.68 33.93
C GLU A 256 15.32 5.27 33.64
N VAL A 257 16.05 4.73 32.65
CA VAL A 257 17.38 5.25 32.27
C VAL A 257 17.29 6.65 31.66
N LEU A 258 16.29 6.92 30.82
CA LEU A 258 16.11 8.25 30.22
C LEU A 258 15.69 9.30 31.26
N GLU A 259 14.88 8.91 32.26
CA GLU A 259 14.50 9.77 33.37
C GLU A 259 15.71 10.07 34.26
N ASP A 260 16.53 9.07 34.59
CA ASP A 260 17.79 9.24 35.33
C ASP A 260 18.78 10.16 34.59
N GLU A 261 18.96 9.98 33.27
CA GLU A 261 19.81 10.87 32.45
C GLU A 261 19.28 12.31 32.45
N ARG A 262 17.96 12.49 32.31
CA ARG A 262 17.33 13.81 32.33
C ARG A 262 17.51 14.50 33.68
N LEU A 263 17.27 13.79 34.78
CA LEU A 263 17.49 14.31 36.14
C LEU A 263 18.95 14.69 36.37
N PHE A 264 19.90 13.87 35.89
CA PHE A 264 21.32 14.19 35.93
C PHE A 264 21.66 15.49 35.18
N TYR A 265 21.11 15.70 33.99
CA TYR A 265 21.32 16.94 33.23
C TYR A 265 20.63 18.16 33.88
N GLU A 266 19.44 18.00 34.46
CA GLU A 266 18.73 19.07 35.18
C GLU A 266 19.50 19.52 36.44
N GLU A 267 20.13 18.59 37.17
CA GLU A 267 21.04 18.89 38.29
C GLU A 267 22.33 19.60 37.82
N LEU A 268 22.92 19.15 36.70
CA LEU A 268 24.16 19.72 36.16
C LEU A 268 23.98 21.17 35.65
N LEU A 269 22.78 21.49 35.14
CA LEU A 269 22.43 22.79 34.57
C LEU A 269 21.81 23.77 35.58
N GLY A 270 21.71 23.39 36.87
CA GLY A 270 21.37 24.32 37.96
C GLY A 270 19.91 24.77 38.01
N GLY A 271 18.96 23.96 37.52
CA GLY A 271 17.53 24.15 37.77
C GLY A 271 16.82 25.33 37.07
N GLU A 272 17.51 26.12 36.24
CA GLU A 272 16.90 27.20 35.45
C GLU A 272 17.10 27.00 33.95
N THR A 273 16.34 26.08 33.33
CA THR A 273 16.13 26.12 31.88
C THR A 273 14.65 25.93 31.55
N VAL A 274 13.98 27.06 31.29
CA VAL A 274 12.69 27.10 30.60
C VAL A 274 12.98 26.88 29.11
N PHE A 275 12.73 25.68 28.59
CA PHE A 275 12.69 25.43 27.15
C PHE A 275 11.25 25.65 26.64
N PHE A 276 11.12 26.48 25.59
CA PHE A 276 9.91 26.70 24.80
C PHE A 276 9.75 25.62 23.72
#